data_AF-A0A7G1IJN6-F1
#
_entry.id   AF-A0A7G1IJN6-F1
#
_cell.length_a   1.000
_cell.length_b   1.000
_cell.length_c   1.000
_cell.angle_alpha   90.00
_cell.angle_beta   90.00
_cell.angle_gamma   90.00
#
_symmetry.space_group_name_H-M   'P 1'
#
loop_
_entity.id
_entity.type
_entity.pdbx_description
1 polymer ?
#
loop_
_entity_poly.entity_id
_entity_poly.type
_entity_poly.pdbx_seq_one_letter_code
_entity_poly.pdbx_strand_id
1 'polypeptide(L)'
;MGYFALGDGAAVAARTYLGHYYGFSGEYAKHVISGAMKSRDEVVEAIGAFSAAGCDELIMFPCIADPEQVDHLAVAANLKPGSTQ
;
A
#
# COMPACT_ATOMS: atom_id res chain seq x y z
N MET A 1 -7.35 -6.79 -0.77
CA MET A 1 -6.16 -6.55 0.07
C MET A 1 -5.00 -6.10 -0.79
N GLY A 2 -4.11 -5.26 -0.29
CA GLY A 2 -3.00 -4.69 -1.07
C GLY A 2 -1.80 -4.28 -0.23
N TYR A 3 -0.69 -3.99 -0.89
CA TYR A 3 0.54 -3.50 -0.27
C TYR A 3 0.75 -2.03 -0.61
N PHE A 4 1.37 -1.28 0.29
CA PHE A 4 1.69 0.12 0.02
C PHE A 4 3.02 0.56 0.62
N ALA A 5 3.57 1.64 0.07
CA ALA A 5 4.64 2.44 0.67
C ALA A 5 4.40 3.89 0.26
N LEU A 6 4.48 4.84 1.18
CA LEU A 6 4.21 6.25 0.90
C LEU A 6 5.35 7.13 1.41
N GLY A 7 5.56 8.26 0.74
CA GLY A 7 6.66 9.18 1.02
C GLY A 7 7.92 8.89 0.20
N ASP A 8 9.03 9.48 0.63
CA ASP A 8 10.29 9.40 -0.10
C ASP A 8 10.82 7.97 -0.15
N GLY A 9 11.25 7.54 -1.34
CA GLY A 9 11.77 6.18 -1.55
C GLY A 9 10.71 5.07 -1.59
N ALA A 10 9.41 5.39 -1.60
CA ALA A 10 8.31 4.42 -1.64
C ALA A 10 8.50 3.30 -2.69
N ALA A 11 8.88 3.67 -3.92
CA ALA A 11 9.10 2.71 -4.98
C ALA A 11 10.26 1.74 -4.72
N VAL A 12 11.33 2.20 -4.05
CA VAL A 12 12.47 1.35 -3.68
C VAL A 12 12.07 0.46 -2.51
N ALA A 13 11.41 1.01 -1.49
CA ALA A 13 10.95 0.26 -0.32
C ALA A 13 10.01 -0.89 -0.70
N ALA A 14 8.98 -0.62 -1.52
CA ALA A 14 8.06 -1.64 -2.00
C ALA A 14 8.78 -2.76 -2.78
N ARG A 15 9.71 -2.39 -3.68
CA ARG A 15 10.50 -3.35 -4.46
C ARG A 15 11.38 -4.23 -3.57
N THR A 16 12.05 -3.63 -2.59
CA THR A 16 12.93 -4.34 -1.67
C THR A 16 12.15 -5.28 -0.76
N TYR A 17 11.10 -4.79 -0.11
CA TYR A 17 10.30 -5.59 0.84
C TYR A 17 9.61 -6.76 0.13
N LEU A 18 8.87 -6.48 -0.95
CA LEU A 18 8.11 -7.52 -1.66
C LEU A 18 9.02 -8.42 -2.49
N GLY A 19 10.14 -7.91 -3.00
CA GLY A 19 11.17 -8.71 -3.66
C GLY A 19 11.84 -9.68 -2.70
N HIS A 20 12.05 -9.29 -1.45
CA HIS A 20 12.54 -10.20 -0.42
C HIS A 20 11.45 -11.20 0.01
N TYR A 21 10.23 -10.72 0.30
CA TYR A 21 9.14 -11.54 0.82
C TYR A 21 8.61 -12.57 -0.20
N TYR A 22 8.44 -12.17 -1.46
CA TYR A 22 7.94 -13.02 -2.55
C TYR A 22 9.03 -13.54 -3.49
N GLY A 23 10.31 -13.24 -3.24
CA GLY A 23 11.42 -13.53 -4.15
C GLY A 23 11.57 -15.00 -4.55
N PHE A 24 11.07 -15.91 -3.72
CA PHE A 24 10.99 -17.34 -4.02
C PHE A 24 10.08 -17.68 -5.22
N SER A 25 9.21 -16.75 -5.63
CA SER A 25 8.16 -16.95 -6.64
C SER A 25 8.36 -16.08 -7.89
N GLY A 26 9.59 -15.66 -8.20
CA GLY A 26 9.98 -15.09 -9.50
C GLY A 26 9.00 -14.06 -10.09
N GLU A 27 8.25 -14.46 -11.12
CA GLU A 27 7.26 -13.61 -11.80
C GLU A 27 6.13 -13.13 -10.89
N TYR A 28 5.71 -13.93 -9.91
CA TYR A 28 4.73 -13.51 -8.92
C TYR A 28 5.25 -12.34 -8.06
N ALA A 29 6.54 -12.35 -7.69
CA ALA A 29 7.14 -11.24 -6.96
C ALA A 29 7.04 -9.93 -7.77
N LYS A 30 7.30 -9.99 -9.08
CA LYS A 30 7.16 -8.83 -9.98
C LYS A 30 5.72 -8.34 -10.05
N HIS A 31 4.76 -9.27 -10.14
CA HIS A 31 3.34 -8.93 -10.15
C HIS A 31 2.93 -8.20 -8.87
N VAL A 32 3.30 -8.73 -7.70
CA VAL A 32 2.95 -8.09 -6.41
C VAL A 32 3.65 -6.74 -6.23
N ILE A 33 4.94 -6.63 -6.61
CA ILE A 33 5.68 -5.36 -6.63
C ILE A 33 4.98 -4.33 -7.50
N SER A 34 4.53 -4.73 -8.69
CA SER A 34 3.85 -3.83 -9.63
C SER A 34 2.49 -3.37 -9.11
N GLY A 35 1.80 -4.22 -8.35
CA GLY A 35 0.49 -3.92 -7.77
C GLY A 35 0.53 -3.13 -6.46
N ALA A 36 1.71 -2.88 -5.88
CA ALA A 36 1.82 -2.10 -4.64
C ALA A 36 1.57 -0.61 -4.90
N MET A 37 0.79 0.05 -4.05
CA MET A 37 0.51 1.48 -4.13
C MET A 37 1.68 2.28 -3.54
N LYS A 38 2.13 3.31 -4.26
CA LYS A 38 3.37 4.06 -4.03
C LYS A 38 3.14 5.58 -4.00
N SER A 39 1.89 6.00 -4.18
CA SER A 39 1.48 7.40 -4.18
C SER A 39 0.05 7.53 -3.66
N ARG A 40 -0.35 8.76 -3.32
CA ARG A 40 -1.73 9.08 -2.95
C ARG A 40 -2.73 8.71 -4.05
N ASP A 41 -2.40 9.02 -5.29
CA ASP A 41 -3.34 8.79 -6.41
C ASP A 41 -3.55 7.29 -6.65
N GLU A 42 -2.49 6.47 -6.55
CA GLU A 42 -2.62 5.00 -6.64
C GLU A 42 -3.45 4.43 -5.48
N VAL A 43 -3.38 5.00 -4.28
CA VAL A 43 -4.24 4.61 -3.15
C VAL A 43 -5.71 4.95 -3.43
N VAL A 44 -6.00 6.16 -3.90
CA VAL A 44 -7.37 6.59 -4.23
C VAL A 44 -7.95 5.74 -5.35
N GLU A 45 -7.16 5.46 -6.39
CA GLU A 45 -7.55 4.57 -7.49
C GLU A 45 -7.86 3.16 -6.98
N ALA A 46 -7.00 2.60 -6.14
CA ALA A 46 -7.21 1.26 -5.56
C ALA A 46 -8.50 1.21 -4.73
N ILE A 47 -8.73 2.19 -3.85
CA ILE A 47 -9.97 2.28 -3.05
C ILE A 47 -11.20 2.32 -3.96
N GLY A 48 -11.17 3.18 -5.00
CA GLY A 48 -12.26 3.28 -5.97
C GLY A 48 -12.51 1.97 -6.72
N ALA A 49 -11.45 1.30 -7.15
CA ALA A 49 -11.55 0.02 -7.88
C ALA A 49 -12.14 -1.10 -7.00
N PHE A 50 -11.69 -1.24 -5.76
CA PHE A 50 -12.24 -2.23 -4.83
C PHE A 50 -13.70 -1.93 -4.45
N SER A 51 -14.03 -0.65 -4.22
CA SER A 51 -15.41 -0.24 -3.95
C SER A 51 -16.34 -0.53 -5.14
N ALA A 52 -15.90 -0.21 -6.36
CA ALA A 52 -16.65 -0.51 -7.59
C ALA A 52 -16.82 -2.02 -7.84
N ALA A 53 -15.88 -2.84 -7.34
CA ALA A 53 -15.98 -4.30 -7.36
C ALA A 53 -16.93 -4.86 -6.28
N GLY A 54 -17.53 -4.01 -5.44
CA GLY A 54 -18.46 -4.41 -4.38
C GLY A 54 -17.78 -4.82 -3.07
N CYS A 55 -16.52 -4.45 -2.85
CA CYS A 55 -15.86 -4.68 -1.57
C CYS A 55 -16.27 -3.62 -0.53
N ASP A 56 -16.69 -4.08 0.64
CA ASP A 56 -16.96 -3.23 1.81
C ASP A 56 -15.66 -2.83 2.55
N GLU A 57 -14.64 -3.67 2.50
CA GLU A 57 -13.39 -3.49 3.23
C GLU A 57 -12.16 -3.71 2.34
N LEU A 58 -11.13 -2.87 2.55
CA LEU A 58 -9.82 -3.00 1.92
C LEU A 58 -8.72 -3.00 2.98
N ILE A 59 -8.09 -4.17 3.17
CA ILE A 59 -6.93 -4.33 4.06
C ILE A 59 -5.64 -3.99 3.32
N MET A 60 -4.83 -3.09 3.89
CA MET A 60 -3.58 -2.61 3.32
C MET A 60 -2.39 -2.84 4.25
N PHE A 61 -1.30 -3.38 3.70
CA PHE A 61 -0.08 -3.71 4.45
C PHE A 61 1.08 -2.77 4.05
N PRO A 62 1.74 -2.09 5.01
CA PRO A 62 2.87 -1.24 4.69
C PRO A 62 4.11 -2.08 4.35
N CYS A 63 4.89 -1.63 3.37
CA CYS A 63 6.19 -2.20 3.01
C CYS A 63 7.36 -1.54 3.77
N ILE A 64 7.08 -0.49 4.55
CA ILE A 64 8.04 0.22 5.39
C ILE A 64 7.64 -0.02 6.84
N ALA A 65 8.59 -0.45 7.68
CA ALA A 65 8.37 -0.72 9.10
C ALA A 65 8.39 0.57 9.95
N ASP A 66 7.63 1.56 9.52
CA ASP A 66 7.46 2.86 10.18
C ASP A 66 5.96 3.09 10.43
N PRO A 67 5.53 3.27 11.69
CA PRO A 67 4.14 3.59 12.03
C PRO A 67 3.56 4.80 11.28
N GLU A 68 4.39 5.79 10.90
CA GLU A 68 3.94 6.97 10.15
C GLU A 68 3.33 6.60 8.78
N GLN A 69 3.60 5.41 8.26
CA GLN A 69 2.93 4.90 7.06
C GLN A 69 1.41 4.82 7.22
N VAL A 70 0.91 4.53 8.43
CA VAL A 70 -0.53 4.50 8.71
C VAL A 70 -1.11 5.91 8.62
N ASP A 71 -0.40 6.92 9.12
CA ASP A 71 -0.82 8.32 9.01
C ASP A 71 -0.77 8.82 7.56
N HIS A 72 0.28 8.48 6.82
CA HIS A 72 0.36 8.77 5.38
C HIS A 72 -0.80 8.12 4.62
N LEU A 73 -1.16 6.88 4.95
CA LEU A 73 -2.29 6.20 4.35
C LEU A 73 -3.61 6.86 4.70
N ALA A 74 -3.80 7.26 5.96
CA ALA A 74 -5.01 7.96 6.40
C ALA A 74 -5.18 9.28 5.62
N VAL A 75 -4.11 10.08 5.50
CA VAL A 75 -4.11 11.31 4.70
C VAL A 75 -4.39 11.02 3.22
N ALA A 76 -3.75 10.01 2.63
CA ALA A 76 -3.95 9.64 1.23
C ALA A 76 -5.39 9.22 0.94
N ALA A 77 -6.01 8.45 1.85
CA ALA A 77 -7.36 7.95 1.76
C ALA A 77 -8.44 8.96 2.21
N ASN A 78 -8.06 10.20 2.56
CA ASN A 78 -8.96 11.19 3.19
C ASN A 78 -9.68 10.66 4.45
N LEU A 79 -9.05 9.72 5.16
CA LEU A 79 -9.53 9.26 6.46
C LEU A 79 -9.11 10.27 7.52
N LYS A 80 -9.98 10.52 8.50
CA LYS A 80 -9.59 11.33 9.66
C LYS A 80 -8.48 10.58 10.41
N PRO A 81 -7.33 11.22 10.71
CA PRO A 81 -6.31 10.60 11.55
C PRO A 81 -6.95 10.14 12.86
N GLY A 82 -6.61 8.95 13.32
CA GLY A 82 -7.06 8.47 14.63
C GLY A 82 -6.57 9.44 15.69
N SER A 83 -7.49 10.08 16.42
CA SER A 83 -7.14 10.80 17.63
C SER A 83 -6.59 9.79 18.63
N THR A 84 -5.27 9.72 18.78
CA THR A 84 -4.66 8.99 19.88
C THR A 84 -5.12 9.65 21.18
N GLN A 85 -5.98 8.94 21.93
CA GLN A 85 -6.31 9.27 23.31
C GLN A 85 -5.23 8.72 24.23
#